data_AF-A0A7J0B587-F1
#
_entry.id   AF-A0A7J0B587-F1
#
_cell.length_a   1.000
_cell.length_b   1.000
_cell.length_c   1.000
_cell.angle_alpha   90.00
_cell.angle_beta   90.00
_cell.angle_gamma   90.00
#
_symmetry.space_group_name_H-M   'P 1'
#
loop_
_entity.id
_entity.type
_entity.pdbx_description
1 polymer ?
#
loop_
_entity_poly.entity_id
_entity_poly.type
_entity_poly.pdbx_seq_one_letter_code
_entity_poly.pdbx_strand_id
1 'polypeptide(L)'
;MRTLLLTLSVLCLYSCSYKTSLITYRNGYVFNTQGKMIGNYSNGYIFTENKILIGYYFNGYICDDNHNIIGNYANGFAKIGKTK
;
A
#
# COMPACT_ATOMS: atom_id res chain seq x y z
N MET A 1 3.55 15.16 38.32
CA MET A 1 4.43 14.28 37.51
C MET A 1 3.70 13.04 36.95
N ARG A 2 2.76 12.39 37.66
CA ARG A 2 1.97 11.25 37.12
C ARG A 2 0.98 11.61 36.01
N THR A 3 0.38 12.80 36.05
CA THR A 3 -0.59 13.27 35.03
C THR A 3 0.07 13.64 33.69
N LEU A 4 1.35 14.03 33.70
CA LEU A 4 2.12 14.35 32.50
C LEU A 4 2.52 13.09 31.72
N LEU A 5 2.81 11.98 32.42
CA LEU A 5 3.08 10.68 31.77
C LEU A 5 1.82 10.10 31.10
N LEU A 6 0.65 10.25 31.73
CA LEU A 6 -0.62 9.74 31.19
C LEU A 6 -1.11 10.53 29.97
N THR A 7 -0.76 11.81 29.86
CA THR A 7 -1.12 12.62 28.68
C THR A 7 -0.18 12.36 27.50
N LEU A 8 1.10 12.08 27.77
CA LEU A 8 2.08 11.71 26.74
C LEU A 8 1.81 10.32 26.14
N SER A 9 1.32 9.36 26.94
CA SER A 9 0.95 8.03 26.45
C SER A 9 -0.30 8.04 25.55
N VAL A 10 -1.25 8.94 25.80
CA VAL A 10 -2.44 9.13 24.96
C VAL A 10 -2.08 9.83 23.63
N LEU A 11 -1.13 10.77 23.64
CA LEU A 11 -0.65 11.42 22.41
C LEU A 11 0.12 10.46 21.48
N CYS A 12 0.87 9.51 22.03
CA CYS A 12 1.61 8.51 21.25
C CYS A 12 0.70 7.52 20.49
N LEU A 13 -0.56 7.36 20.89
CA LEU A 13 -1.52 6.51 20.17
C LEU A 13 -2.13 7.20 18.94
N TYR A 14 -2.04 8.54 18.83
CA TYR A 14 -2.54 9.29 17.67
C TYR A 14 -1.51 9.44 16.54
N SER A 15 -0.24 9.15 16.78
CA SER A 15 0.86 9.46 15.83
C SER A 15 1.15 8.37 14.80
N CYS A 16 0.36 7.28 14.75
CA CYS A 16 0.59 6.20 13.78
C CYS A 16 -0.69 5.81 13.04
N SER A 17 -1.42 6.80 12.51
CA SER A 17 -2.32 6.55 11.38
C SER A 17 -1.45 6.27 10.15
N TYR A 18 -0.92 5.05 10.05
CA TYR A 18 -0.41 4.54 8.78
C TYR A 18 -1.59 4.58 7.82
N LYS A 19 -1.61 5.54 6.90
CA LYS A 19 -2.50 5.51 5.73
C LYS A 19 -2.09 4.31 4.89
N THR A 20 -2.51 3.12 5.30
CA THR A 20 -2.46 1.94 4.46
C THR A 20 -3.47 2.15 3.36
N SER A 21 -2.98 2.54 2.18
CA SER A 21 -3.78 2.49 0.96
C SER A 21 -4.05 1.02 0.68
N LEU A 22 -5.25 0.58 1.04
CA LEU A 22 -5.69 -0.79 0.87
C LEU A 22 -6.15 -0.94 -0.58
N ILE A 23 -5.33 -1.62 -1.38
CA ILE A 23 -5.54 -1.79 -2.82
C ILE A 23 -5.99 -3.23 -3.07
N THR A 24 -6.92 -3.45 -4.00
CA THR A 24 -7.39 -4.80 -4.34
C THR A 24 -7.07 -5.15 -5.78
N TYR A 25 -6.91 -6.45 -6.04
CA TYR A 25 -6.72 -7.00 -7.37
C TYR A 25 -7.94 -7.84 -7.76
N ARG A 26 -8.45 -7.64 -8.98
CA ARG A 26 -9.54 -8.44 -9.55
C ARG A 26 -9.39 -8.54 -11.07
N ASN A 27 -9.28 -9.77 -11.60
CA ASN A 27 -9.30 -10.06 -13.04
C ASN A 27 -8.32 -9.22 -13.88
N GLY A 28 -7.07 -9.05 -13.44
CA GLY A 28 -6.07 -8.26 -14.15
C GLY A 28 -6.10 -6.76 -13.83
N TYR A 29 -7.08 -6.28 -13.05
CA TYR A 29 -7.24 -4.87 -12.71
C TYR A 29 -6.94 -4.60 -11.24
N VAL A 30 -6.45 -3.39 -10.98
CA VAL A 30 -6.08 -2.90 -9.65
C VAL A 30 -7.08 -1.81 -9.26
N PHE A 31 -7.65 -1.90 -8.06
CA PHE A 31 -8.69 -0.99 -7.57
C PHE A 31 -8.28 -0.33 -6.25
N ASN A 32 -8.63 0.94 -6.10
CA ASN A 32 -8.49 1.65 -4.83
C ASN A 32 -9.58 1.21 -3.81
N THR A 33 -9.52 1.78 -2.60
CA THR A 33 -10.49 1.51 -1.52
C THR A 33 -11.94 1.89 -1.86
N GLN A 34 -12.15 2.75 -2.86
CA GLN A 34 -13.47 3.17 -3.33
C GLN A 34 -14.00 2.29 -4.48
N GLY A 35 -13.24 1.28 -4.91
CA GLY A 35 -13.60 0.44 -6.05
C GLY A 35 -13.38 1.09 -7.41
N LYS A 36 -12.65 2.21 -7.49
CA LYS A 36 -12.21 2.80 -8.77
C LYS A 36 -11.01 2.00 -9.27
N MET A 37 -11.05 1.57 -10.53
CA MET A 37 -9.90 1.00 -11.23
C MET A 37 -8.82 2.08 -11.37
N ILE A 38 -7.60 1.79 -10.93
CA ILE A 38 -6.46 2.72 -10.93
C ILE A 38 -5.28 2.21 -11.77
N GLY A 39 -5.44 1.04 -12.38
CA GLY A 39 -4.39 0.39 -13.14
C GLY A 39 -4.67 -1.07 -13.45
N ASN A 40 -3.68 -1.71 -14.05
CA ASN A 40 -3.73 -3.12 -14.41
C ASN A 40 -2.47 -3.85 -13.97
N TYR A 41 -2.63 -5.14 -13.71
CA TYR A 41 -1.56 -6.08 -13.43
C TYR A 41 -1.53 -7.15 -14.52
N SER A 42 -0.34 -7.46 -15.03
CA SER A 42 -0.14 -8.54 -15.99
C SER A 42 1.24 -9.14 -15.84
N ASN A 43 1.33 -10.46 -15.64
CA ASN A 43 2.58 -11.22 -15.62
C ASN A 43 3.70 -10.63 -14.74
N GLY A 44 3.35 -10.16 -13.53
CA GLY A 44 4.33 -9.55 -12.62
C GLY A 44 4.49 -8.03 -12.76
N TYR A 45 3.93 -7.42 -13.80
CA TYR A 45 4.05 -5.98 -14.06
C TYR A 45 2.80 -5.22 -13.64
N ILE A 46 2.98 -4.06 -13.02
CA ILE A 46 1.90 -3.18 -12.55
C ILE A 46 1.95 -1.87 -13.35
N PHE A 47 0.81 -1.51 -13.94
CA PHE A 47 0.67 -0.34 -14.78
C PHE A 47 -0.43 0.58 -14.27
N THR A 48 -0.31 1.87 -14.57
CA THR A 48 -1.42 2.84 -14.45
C THR A 48 -2.50 2.59 -15.49
N GLU A 49 -3.64 3.28 -15.37
CA GLU A 49 -4.71 3.31 -16.38
C GLU A 49 -4.19 3.67 -17.79
N ASN A 50 -3.15 4.51 -17.87
CA ASN A 50 -2.51 4.94 -19.11
C ASN A 50 -1.44 3.98 -19.63
N LYS A 51 -1.36 2.75 -19.10
CA LYS A 51 -0.37 1.71 -19.46
C LYS A 51 1.09 2.11 -19.18
N ILE A 52 1.32 3.04 -18.25
CA ILE A 52 2.66 3.38 -17.78
C ILE A 52 3.07 2.38 -16.69
N LEU A 53 4.22 1.72 -16.86
CA LEU A 53 4.80 0.82 -15.86
C LEU A 53 5.18 1.62 -14.61
N ILE A 54 4.72 1.17 -13.43
CA ILE A 54 4.97 1.85 -12.15
C ILE A 54 5.55 0.91 -11.08
N GLY A 55 5.72 -0.36 -11.41
CA GLY A 55 6.27 -1.32 -10.47
C GLY A 55 6.00 -2.76 -10.84
N TYR A 56 6.34 -3.62 -9.89
CA TYR A 56 6.36 -5.05 -10.07
C TYR A 56 5.71 -5.77 -8.89
N TYR A 57 5.19 -6.95 -9.16
CA TYR A 57 4.74 -7.89 -8.14
C TYR A 57 5.47 -9.22 -8.32
N PHE A 58 6.07 -9.73 -7.23
CA PHE A 58 6.67 -11.06 -7.19
C PHE A 58 6.56 -11.65 -5.79
N ASN A 59 6.14 -12.92 -5.69
CA ASN A 59 6.13 -13.69 -4.44
C ASN A 59 5.51 -12.97 -3.23
N GLY A 60 4.40 -12.26 -3.42
CA GLY A 60 3.73 -11.52 -2.34
C GLY A 60 4.28 -10.12 -2.08
N TYR A 61 5.34 -9.69 -2.76
CA TYR A 61 5.92 -8.35 -2.63
C TYR A 61 5.50 -7.45 -3.79
N ILE A 62 5.35 -6.17 -3.49
CA ILE A 62 5.11 -5.11 -4.46
C ILE A 62 6.31 -4.18 -4.42
N CYS A 63 6.89 -3.93 -5.59
CA CYS A 63 8.04 -3.07 -5.75
C CYS A 63 7.74 -1.88 -6.65
N ASP A 64 8.47 -0.78 -6.45
CA ASP A 64 8.50 0.33 -7.40
C ASP A 64 9.27 -0.05 -8.68
N ASP A 65 9.34 0.88 -9.62
CA ASP A 65 10.10 0.75 -10.88
C ASP A 65 11.62 0.55 -10.67
N ASN A 66 12.14 0.98 -9.53
CA ASN A 66 13.53 0.77 -9.09
C ASN A 66 13.74 -0.56 -8.35
N HIS A 67 12.73 -1.43 -8.30
CA HIS A 67 12.75 -2.73 -7.62
C HIS A 67 12.90 -2.65 -6.08
N ASN A 68 12.61 -1.50 -5.46
CA ASN A 68 12.53 -1.40 -4.01
C ASN A 68 11.18 -1.94 -3.54
N ILE A 69 11.17 -2.74 -2.47
CA ILE A 69 9.93 -3.23 -1.86
C ILE A 69 9.20 -2.05 -1.20
N ILE A 70 8.02 -1.72 -1.71
CA ILE A 70 7.15 -0.66 -1.20
C ILE A 70 5.89 -1.21 -0.52
N GLY A 71 5.65 -2.51 -0.65
CA GLY A 71 4.48 -3.13 -0.05
C GLY A 71 4.43 -4.63 -0.21
N ASN A 72 3.34 -5.19 0.29
CA ASN A 72 3.06 -6.61 0.23
C ASN A 72 1.61 -6.85 -0.18
N TYR A 73 1.38 -7.94 -0.92
CA TYR A 73 0.07 -8.43 -1.29
C TYR A 73 -0.20 -9.75 -0.56
N ALA A 74 -1.24 -9.77 0.26
CA ALA A 74 -1.66 -10.95 1.00
C ALA A 74 -3.19 -10.94 1.16
N ASN A 75 -3.79 -12.13 1.13
CA ASN A 75 -5.23 -12.31 1.38
C ASN A 75 -6.15 -11.44 0.49
N GLY A 76 -5.76 -11.20 -0.77
CA GLY A 76 -6.55 -10.37 -1.70
C GLY A 76 -6.29 -8.87 -1.61
N PHE A 77 -5.41 -8.43 -0.72
CA PHE A 77 -5.15 -7.02 -0.45
C PHE A 77 -3.67 -6.67 -0.59
N ALA A 78 -3.40 -5.58 -1.29
CA ALA A 78 -2.12 -4.91 -1.32
C ALA A 78 -2.07 -3.86 -0.21
N LYS A 79 -1.02 -3.94 0.61
CA LYS A 79 -0.68 -2.95 1.63
C LYS A 79 0.61 -2.28 1.19
N ILE A 80 0.49 -1.03 0.75
CA ILE A 80 1.63 -0.20 0.39
C ILE A 80 2.01 0.65 1.60
N GLY A 81 3.24 0.48 2.07
CA GLY A 81 3.83 1.39 3.03
C GLY A 81 4.50 2.53 2.26
N LYS A 82 4.25 3.79 2.63
CA LYS A 82 5.16 4.84 2.17
C LYS A 82 6.51 4.57 2.82
N THR A 83 7.51 4.19 2.04
CA THR A 83 8.91 4.36 2.44
C THR A 83 9.09 5.84 2.78
N LYS A 84 9.57 6.09 4.01
CA LYS A 84 9.82 7.44 4.53
C LYS A 84 10.89 8.16 3.73
#